data_AF-A0A3D5UQN6-F1
#
_entry.id   AF-A0A3D5UQN6-F1
#
_cell.length_a   1.000
_cell.length_b   1.000
_cell.length_c   1.000
_cell.angle_alpha   90.00
_cell.angle_beta   90.00
_cell.angle_gamma   90.00
#
_symmetry.space_group_name_H-M   'P 1'
#
loop_
_entity.id
_entity.type
_entity.pdbx_description
1 polymer ?
#
loop_
_entity_poly.entity_id
_entity_poly.type
_entity_poly.pdbx_seq_one_letter_code
_entity_poly.pdbx_strand_id
1 'polypeptide(L)'
;MGALLKDLRKHLMTGVSYMIPFVVAGGVLLAVAVMLSGQASVPETGFLKAMSDIGIAGLTLFVPILGGFIAFSMVDRPGIAPGMIAAYLANNMNGGFLGGMIGGIIAGIVVFYLKKIKVPAIMKSVMPIFIIPLIGTLISGLLIIYVIGQPIAGLMSSLEVWLSGMQGASKVVLGLILGCMIAFDMGGPVNKTAYAFGVGMVATQPELMAAIAVPICTPPIGLGIATFLSPKKYTVEEREAGKAAIIMGSIGITEGAIPFAAADPIKVIPTIMAGG
;
A
#
# COMPACT_ATOMS: atom_id res chain seq x y z
N MET A 1 3.04 -20.68 -17.04
CA MET A 1 2.95 -19.21 -16.86
C MET A 1 1.52 -18.71 -16.92
N GLY A 2 0.72 -19.11 -17.93
CA GLY A 2 -0.62 -18.53 -18.20
C GLY A 2 -1.58 -18.45 -17.01
N ALA A 3 -1.71 -19.50 -16.19
CA ALA A 3 -2.60 -19.47 -15.02
C ALA A 3 -2.09 -18.56 -13.88
N LEU A 4 -0.78 -18.46 -13.70
CA LEU A 4 -0.13 -17.70 -12.61
C LEU A 4 -0.17 -16.18 -12.87
N LEU A 5 -0.11 -15.78 -14.15
CA LEU A 5 -0.17 -14.38 -14.55
C LEU A 5 -1.61 -13.91 -14.80
N LYS A 6 -2.57 -14.82 -15.03
CA LYS A 6 -3.99 -14.49 -15.20
C LYS A 6 -4.57 -13.83 -13.93
N ASP A 7 -4.06 -14.21 -12.76
CA ASP A 7 -4.46 -13.67 -11.47
C ASP A 7 -3.48 -12.63 -10.90
N LEU A 8 -2.58 -12.07 -11.73
CA LEU A 8 -1.55 -11.14 -11.26
C LEU A 8 -2.14 -9.95 -10.50
N ARG A 9 -3.23 -9.35 -11.00
CA ARG A 9 -3.94 -8.27 -10.31
C ARG A 9 -4.36 -8.68 -8.90
N LYS A 10 -4.94 -9.89 -8.74
CA LYS A 10 -5.35 -10.41 -7.44
C LYS A 10 -4.15 -10.57 -6.51
N HIS A 11 -3.03 -11.09 -7.00
CA HIS A 11 -1.81 -11.27 -6.20
C HIS A 11 -1.25 -9.93 -5.72
N LEU A 12 -1.19 -8.93 -6.59
CA LEU A 12 -0.77 -7.57 -6.24
C LEU A 12 -1.69 -6.94 -5.21
N MET A 13 -3.00 -7.02 -5.41
CA MET A 13 -3.99 -6.48 -4.47
C MET A 13 -3.99 -7.21 -3.12
N THR A 14 -3.64 -8.49 -3.11
CA THR A 14 -3.42 -9.25 -1.87
C THR A 14 -2.26 -8.63 -1.09
N GLY A 15 -1.09 -8.47 -1.72
CA GLY A 15 0.06 -7.84 -1.09
C GLY A 15 -0.23 -6.45 -0.53
N VAL A 16 -0.87 -5.58 -1.34
CA VAL A 16 -1.27 -4.23 -0.91
C VAL A 16 -2.21 -4.29 0.29
N SER A 17 -3.20 -5.18 0.29
CA SER A 17 -4.16 -5.26 1.40
C SER A 17 -3.51 -5.70 2.71
N TYR A 18 -2.54 -6.62 2.66
CA TYR A 18 -1.83 -7.07 3.86
C TYR A 18 -0.78 -6.09 4.37
N MET A 19 -0.24 -5.21 3.52
CA MET A 19 0.73 -4.19 3.96
C MET A 19 0.06 -2.99 4.63
N ILE A 20 -1.18 -2.63 4.25
CA ILE A 20 -1.87 -1.41 4.74
C ILE A 20 -1.90 -1.34 6.27
N PRO A 21 -2.25 -2.41 7.02
CA PRO A 21 -2.23 -2.36 8.49
C PRO A 21 -0.87 -1.97 9.09
N PHE A 22 0.24 -2.34 8.44
CA PHE A 22 1.59 -1.97 8.88
C PHE A 22 1.89 -0.49 8.61
N VAL A 23 1.45 0.02 7.46
CA VAL A 23 1.58 1.45 7.13
C VAL A 23 0.73 2.30 8.07
N VAL A 24 -0.50 1.87 8.39
CA VAL A 24 -1.39 2.58 9.32
C VAL A 24 -0.81 2.58 10.72
N ALA A 25 -0.47 1.41 11.29
CA ALA A 25 0.10 1.34 12.63
C ALA A 25 1.43 2.09 12.72
N GLY A 26 2.31 1.90 11.72
CA GLY A 26 3.62 2.53 11.67
C GLY A 26 3.56 4.04 11.51
N GLY A 27 2.84 4.49 10.49
CA GLY A 27 2.70 5.91 10.14
C GLY A 27 1.96 6.73 11.18
N VAL A 28 0.86 6.22 11.73
CA VAL A 28 0.08 6.95 12.75
C VAL A 28 0.88 7.12 14.05
N LEU A 29 1.53 6.06 14.54
CA LEU A 29 2.35 6.15 15.76
C LEU A 29 3.52 7.11 15.58
N LEU A 30 4.21 7.05 14.43
CA LEU A 30 5.28 7.99 14.12
C LEU A 30 4.76 9.44 14.04
N ALA A 31 3.65 9.66 13.33
CA ALA A 31 3.06 10.98 13.18
C ALA A 31 2.62 11.59 14.52
N VAL A 32 1.96 10.81 15.39
CA VAL A 32 1.55 11.26 16.73
C VAL A 32 2.76 11.58 17.58
N ALA A 33 3.81 10.75 17.54
CA ALA A 33 5.02 10.99 18.31
C ALA A 33 5.74 12.28 17.90
N VAL A 34 5.85 12.53 16.59
CA VAL A 34 6.41 13.78 16.03
C VAL A 34 5.51 14.98 16.34
N MET A 35 4.19 14.84 16.20
CA MET A 35 3.25 15.91 16.51
C MET A 35 3.33 16.33 17.99
N LEU A 36 3.38 15.36 18.91
CA LEU A 36 3.45 15.63 20.35
C LEU A 36 4.82 16.11 20.82
N SER A 37 5.87 15.92 20.03
CA SER A 37 7.22 16.44 20.34
C SER A 37 7.33 17.95 20.10
N GLY A 38 6.43 18.50 19.28
CA GLY A 38 6.47 19.91 18.87
C GLY A 38 7.61 20.26 17.91
N GLN A 39 8.33 19.26 17.39
CA GLN A 39 9.42 19.44 16.44
C GLN A 39 9.12 18.69 15.14
N ALA A 40 9.58 19.23 14.00
CA ALA A 40 9.47 18.56 12.70
C ALA A 40 10.54 17.47 12.52
N SER A 41 10.81 16.70 13.57
CA SER A 41 11.84 15.67 13.63
C SER A 41 11.42 14.53 14.54
N VAL A 42 12.04 13.36 14.32
CA VAL A 42 11.85 12.20 15.20
C VAL A 42 12.38 12.56 16.60
N PRO A 43 11.58 12.43 17.67
CA PRO A 43 12.02 12.65 19.04
C PRO A 43 13.23 11.77 19.35
N GLU A 44 14.23 12.29 20.05
CA GLU A 44 15.49 11.56 20.28
C GLU A 44 15.48 10.69 21.56
N THR A 45 14.65 11.04 22.55
CA THR A 45 14.63 10.36 23.86
C THR A 45 13.21 10.17 24.43
N GLY A 46 13.11 9.33 25.47
CA GLY A 46 11.89 9.15 26.25
C GLY A 46 10.78 8.37 25.53
N PHE A 47 9.55 8.54 26.03
CA PHE A 47 8.37 7.81 25.54
C PHE A 47 8.06 8.10 24.05
N LEU A 48 8.22 9.34 23.60
CA LEU A 48 7.96 9.71 22.20
C LEU A 48 8.98 9.10 21.23
N LYS A 49 10.25 8.92 21.65
CA LYS A 49 11.24 8.15 20.89
C LYS A 49 10.79 6.69 20.76
N ALA A 50 10.39 6.06 21.87
CA ALA A 50 9.93 4.67 21.85
C ALA A 50 8.69 4.49 20.96
N MET A 51 7.73 5.43 21.01
CA MET A 51 6.57 5.44 20.12
C MET A 51 6.98 5.57 18.65
N SER A 52 7.94 6.45 18.35
CA SER A 52 8.48 6.63 17.01
C SER A 52 9.18 5.38 16.50
N ASP A 53 9.92 4.69 17.35
CA ASP A 53 10.62 3.43 16.99
C ASP A 53 9.64 2.32 16.65
N ILE A 54 8.54 2.19 17.38
CA ILE A 54 7.44 1.29 17.04
C ILE A 54 6.85 1.67 15.67
N GLY A 55 6.67 2.97 15.44
CA GLY A 55 6.21 3.50 14.16
C GLY A 55 7.12 3.13 12.99
N ILE A 56 8.41 3.40 13.13
CA ILE A 56 9.47 3.11 12.15
C ILE A 56 9.57 1.60 11.90
N ALA A 57 9.40 0.75 12.92
CA ALA A 57 9.38 -0.69 12.73
C ALA A 57 8.22 -1.12 11.80
N GLY A 58 7.02 -0.58 11.99
CA GLY A 58 5.89 -0.82 11.09
C GLY A 58 6.19 -0.37 9.65
N LEU A 59 6.77 0.82 9.49
CA LEU A 59 7.17 1.36 8.18
C LEU A 59 8.34 0.59 7.53
N THR A 60 9.18 -0.07 8.31
CA THR A 60 10.26 -0.92 7.77
C THR A 60 9.68 -2.24 7.23
N LEU A 61 8.63 -2.75 7.86
CA LEU A 61 8.07 -4.06 7.56
C LEU A 61 7.09 -4.07 6.37
N PHE A 62 6.49 -2.94 6.00
CA PHE A 62 5.43 -2.97 4.97
C PHE A 62 5.91 -3.51 3.60
N VAL A 63 7.13 -3.19 3.17
CA VAL A 63 7.68 -3.68 1.88
C VAL A 63 7.93 -5.20 1.91
N PRO A 64 8.58 -5.76 2.96
CA PRO A 64 8.62 -7.21 3.14
C PRO A 64 7.24 -7.85 3.15
N ILE A 65 6.28 -7.30 3.91
CA ILE A 65 4.91 -7.83 3.99
C ILE A 65 4.25 -7.86 2.60
N LEU A 66 4.36 -6.78 1.83
CA LEU A 66 3.89 -6.70 0.45
C LEU A 66 4.42 -7.87 -0.40
N GLY A 67 5.74 -8.05 -0.46
CA GLY A 67 6.36 -9.10 -1.26
C GLY A 67 6.01 -10.51 -0.80
N GLY A 68 6.00 -10.72 0.52
CA GLY A 68 5.60 -11.97 1.15
C GLY A 68 4.17 -12.38 0.82
N PHE A 69 3.23 -11.44 0.87
CA PHE A 69 1.82 -11.71 0.61
C PHE A 69 1.47 -11.78 -0.88
N ILE A 70 2.26 -11.15 -1.77
CA ILE A 70 2.20 -11.41 -3.22
C ILE A 70 2.60 -12.87 -3.47
N ALA A 71 3.77 -13.29 -2.97
CA ALA A 71 4.24 -14.67 -3.14
C ALA A 71 3.27 -15.68 -2.50
N PHE A 72 2.77 -15.40 -1.31
CA PHE A 72 1.73 -16.20 -0.65
C PHE A 72 0.48 -16.36 -1.53
N SER A 73 -0.01 -15.29 -2.13
CA SER A 73 -1.19 -15.34 -3.00
C SER A 73 -0.96 -16.24 -4.23
N MET A 74 0.29 -16.38 -4.69
CA MET A 74 0.67 -17.19 -5.85
C MET A 74 0.93 -18.67 -5.51
N VAL A 75 1.50 -18.97 -4.34
CA VAL A 75 2.03 -20.30 -4.02
C VAL A 75 1.79 -20.79 -2.58
N ASP A 76 0.91 -20.11 -1.84
CA ASP A 76 0.59 -20.32 -0.43
C ASP A 76 1.77 -20.05 0.52
N ARG A 77 1.66 -20.55 1.76
CA ARG A 77 2.61 -20.36 2.87
C ARG A 77 4.10 -20.54 2.50
N PRO A 78 4.51 -21.50 1.65
CA PRO A 78 5.93 -21.67 1.31
C PRO A 78 6.55 -20.46 0.59
N GLY A 79 5.74 -19.59 -0.02
CA GLY A 79 6.21 -18.38 -0.69
C GLY A 79 6.52 -17.21 0.25
N ILE A 80 6.06 -17.25 1.49
CA ILE A 80 6.13 -16.11 2.42
C ILE A 80 7.57 -15.66 2.67
N ALA A 81 8.43 -16.55 3.18
CA ALA A 81 9.81 -16.20 3.50
C ALA A 81 10.62 -15.79 2.25
N PRO A 82 10.59 -16.55 1.13
CA PRO A 82 11.23 -16.12 -0.12
C PRO A 82 10.76 -14.73 -0.58
N GLY A 83 9.44 -14.46 -0.53
CA GLY A 83 8.87 -13.19 -0.97
C GLY A 83 9.24 -12.01 -0.07
N MET A 84 9.16 -12.18 1.25
CA MET A 84 9.52 -11.14 2.22
C MET A 84 11.00 -10.77 2.10
N ILE A 85 11.89 -11.78 2.03
CA ILE A 85 13.33 -11.55 1.96
C ILE A 85 13.72 -10.95 0.62
N ALA A 86 13.17 -11.45 -0.50
CA ALA A 86 13.43 -10.87 -1.82
C ALA A 86 12.99 -9.40 -1.91
N ALA A 87 11.81 -9.07 -1.37
CA ALA A 87 11.30 -7.70 -1.31
C ALA A 87 12.16 -6.80 -0.41
N TYR A 88 12.57 -7.30 0.75
CA TYR A 88 13.48 -6.59 1.66
C TYR A 88 14.82 -6.27 0.99
N LEU A 89 15.43 -7.25 0.31
CA LEU A 89 16.67 -7.07 -0.43
C LEU A 89 16.51 -6.03 -1.55
N ALA A 90 15.42 -6.10 -2.33
CA ALA A 90 15.15 -5.15 -3.40
C ALA A 90 14.99 -3.72 -2.85
N ASN A 91 14.32 -3.56 -1.70
CA ASN A 91 14.16 -2.26 -1.04
C ASN A 91 15.51 -1.68 -0.57
N ASN A 92 16.37 -2.50 0.04
CA ASN A 92 17.71 -2.09 0.47
C ASN A 92 18.63 -1.71 -0.69
N MET A 93 18.32 -2.16 -1.91
CA MET A 93 19.02 -1.77 -3.13
C MET A 93 18.42 -0.52 -3.80
N ASN A 94 17.62 0.27 -3.08
CA ASN A 94 16.88 1.44 -3.60
C ASN A 94 15.81 1.09 -4.65
N GLY A 95 15.34 -0.17 -4.67
CA GLY A 95 14.21 -0.56 -5.51
C GLY A 95 12.86 -0.09 -4.97
N GLY A 96 12.81 0.39 -3.71
CA GLY A 96 11.59 0.88 -3.08
C GLY A 96 10.43 -0.13 -3.11
N PHE A 97 9.22 0.41 -3.17
CA PHE A 97 7.99 -0.38 -3.27
C PHE A 97 7.90 -1.22 -4.54
N LEU A 98 8.35 -0.70 -5.69
CA LEU A 98 8.35 -1.44 -6.95
C LEU A 98 9.27 -2.68 -6.87
N GLY A 99 10.43 -2.52 -6.25
CA GLY A 99 11.34 -3.61 -5.89
C GLY A 99 10.68 -4.64 -5.01
N GLY A 100 9.91 -4.21 -4.00
CA GLY A 100 9.11 -5.08 -3.16
C GLY A 100 8.09 -5.92 -3.94
N MET A 101 7.33 -5.29 -4.83
CA MET A 101 6.35 -5.99 -5.68
C MET A 101 7.02 -7.01 -6.59
N ILE A 102 8.06 -6.60 -7.31
CA ILE A 102 8.77 -7.47 -8.25
C ILE A 102 9.47 -8.61 -7.51
N GLY A 103 10.08 -8.34 -6.34
CA GLY A 103 10.66 -9.35 -5.46
C GLY A 103 9.64 -10.42 -5.04
N GLY A 104 8.44 -10.00 -4.65
CA GLY A 104 7.33 -10.91 -4.34
C GLY A 104 6.92 -11.78 -5.54
N ILE A 105 6.80 -11.19 -6.73
CA ILE A 105 6.45 -11.92 -7.96
C ILE A 105 7.55 -12.94 -8.31
N ILE A 106 8.82 -12.52 -8.30
CA ILE A 106 9.97 -13.40 -8.58
C ILE A 106 9.96 -14.58 -7.62
N ALA A 107 9.83 -14.31 -6.32
CA ALA A 107 9.75 -15.36 -5.31
C ALA A 107 8.58 -16.31 -5.54
N GLY A 108 7.39 -15.79 -5.87
CA GLY A 108 6.23 -16.60 -6.22
C GLY A 108 6.48 -17.50 -7.43
N ILE A 109 7.12 -16.98 -8.48
CA ILE A 109 7.48 -17.77 -9.69
C ILE A 109 8.51 -18.85 -9.35
N VAL A 110 9.57 -18.50 -8.63
CA VAL A 110 10.63 -19.44 -8.21
C VAL A 110 10.02 -20.58 -7.40
N VAL A 111 9.25 -20.26 -6.37
CA VAL A 111 8.62 -21.26 -5.50
C VAL A 111 7.60 -22.10 -6.27
N PHE A 112 6.88 -21.54 -7.24
CA PHE A 112 5.95 -22.29 -8.08
C PHE A 112 6.65 -23.41 -8.83
N TYR A 113 7.85 -23.15 -9.38
CA TYR A 113 8.64 -24.18 -10.06
C TYR A 113 9.25 -25.18 -9.07
N LEU A 114 9.71 -24.73 -7.90
CA LEU A 114 10.20 -25.63 -6.85
C LEU A 114 9.13 -26.62 -6.38
N LYS A 115 7.87 -26.19 -6.24
CA LYS A 115 6.72 -27.06 -5.88
C LYS A 115 6.44 -28.16 -6.91
N LYS A 116 6.90 -28.01 -8.16
CA LYS A 116 6.70 -29.00 -9.23
C LYS A 116 7.74 -30.11 -9.27
N ILE A 117 8.83 -29.97 -8.50
CA ILE A 117 9.88 -30.98 -8.44
C ILE A 117 9.30 -32.23 -7.75
N LYS A 118 9.33 -33.37 -8.46
CA LYS A 118 8.87 -34.65 -7.91
C LYS A 118 9.89 -35.15 -6.89
N VAL A 119 9.43 -35.41 -5.67
CA VAL A 119 10.27 -35.93 -4.57
C VAL A 119 9.67 -37.22 -3.99
N PRO A 120 10.49 -38.08 -3.37
CA PRO A 120 10.00 -39.26 -2.64
C PRO A 120 9.00 -38.89 -1.54
N ALA A 121 8.14 -39.84 -1.15
CA ALA A 121 7.07 -39.59 -0.17
C ALA A 121 7.57 -38.99 1.15
N ILE A 122 8.75 -39.43 1.63
CA ILE A 122 9.37 -38.97 2.87
C ILE A 122 9.77 -37.48 2.83
N MET A 123 10.03 -36.93 1.65
CA MET A 123 10.43 -35.53 1.49
C MET A 123 9.25 -34.58 1.37
N LYS A 124 8.03 -35.07 1.11
CA LYS A 124 6.86 -34.21 0.85
C LYS A 124 6.55 -33.24 1.99
N SER A 125 6.76 -33.66 3.24
CA SER A 125 6.56 -32.81 4.43
C SER A 125 7.71 -31.80 4.62
N VAL A 126 8.94 -32.20 4.29
CA VAL A 126 10.14 -31.36 4.43
C VAL A 126 10.21 -30.26 3.37
N MET A 127 9.63 -30.50 2.18
CA MET A 127 9.63 -29.55 1.07
C MET A 127 9.09 -28.17 1.45
N PRO A 128 7.82 -27.99 1.87
CA PRO A 128 7.26 -26.68 2.16
C PRO A 128 7.79 -26.05 3.45
N ILE A 129 8.35 -26.85 4.37
CA ILE A 129 8.81 -26.37 5.69
C ILE A 129 10.26 -25.89 5.63
N PHE A 130 11.12 -26.58 4.87
CA PHE A 130 12.56 -26.34 4.90
C PHE A 130 13.14 -26.07 3.52
N ILE A 131 12.96 -27.01 2.57
CA ILE A 131 13.64 -26.95 1.27
C ILE A 131 13.17 -25.75 0.44
N ILE A 132 11.85 -25.56 0.31
CA ILE A 132 11.27 -24.47 -0.48
C ILE A 132 11.60 -23.11 0.14
N PRO A 133 11.42 -22.88 1.46
CA PRO A 133 11.86 -21.63 2.07
C PRO A 133 13.36 -21.36 1.86
N LEU A 134 14.23 -22.36 2.02
CA LEU A 134 15.68 -22.19 1.87
C LEU A 134 16.10 -21.91 0.43
N ILE A 135 15.77 -22.83 -0.49
CA ILE A 135 16.19 -22.75 -1.89
C ILE A 135 15.43 -21.65 -2.62
N GLY A 136 14.15 -21.46 -2.31
CA GLY A 136 13.35 -20.37 -2.87
C GLY A 136 13.91 -19.01 -2.47
N THR A 137 14.31 -18.83 -1.22
CA THR A 137 14.95 -17.58 -0.76
C THR A 137 16.30 -17.38 -1.43
N LEU A 138 17.15 -18.43 -1.48
CA LEU A 138 18.46 -18.33 -2.11
C LEU A 138 18.34 -17.90 -3.57
N ILE A 139 17.52 -18.60 -4.37
CA ILE A 139 17.36 -18.28 -5.79
C ILE A 139 16.75 -16.90 -5.98
N SER A 140 15.68 -16.57 -5.26
CA SER A 140 15.01 -15.27 -5.41
C SER A 140 15.92 -14.11 -4.98
N GLY A 141 16.64 -14.28 -3.87
CA GLY A 141 17.61 -13.30 -3.38
C GLY A 141 18.78 -13.10 -4.35
N LEU A 142 19.35 -14.17 -4.90
CA LEU A 142 20.41 -14.06 -5.92
C LEU A 142 19.91 -13.37 -7.19
N LEU A 143 18.69 -13.66 -7.63
CA LEU A 143 18.09 -12.96 -8.77
C LEU A 143 17.91 -11.46 -8.50
N ILE A 144 17.46 -11.09 -7.29
CA ILE A 144 17.36 -9.69 -6.89
C ILE A 144 18.75 -9.04 -6.85
N ILE A 145 19.73 -9.65 -6.17
CA ILE A 145 21.05 -9.03 -5.98
C ILE A 145 21.80 -8.87 -7.30
N TYR A 146 21.83 -9.91 -8.13
CA TYR A 146 22.72 -9.95 -9.29
C TYR A 146 22.06 -9.57 -10.62
N VAL A 147 20.74 -9.71 -10.73
CA VAL A 147 20.06 -9.58 -12.04
C VAL A 147 19.10 -8.40 -12.05
N ILE A 148 18.23 -8.29 -11.04
CA ILE A 148 17.03 -7.44 -11.13
C ILE A 148 17.13 -6.17 -10.28
N GLY A 149 17.86 -6.20 -9.16
CA GLY A 149 17.89 -5.11 -8.18
C GLY A 149 18.42 -3.79 -8.77
N GLN A 150 19.56 -3.83 -9.47
CA GLN A 150 20.13 -2.63 -10.11
C GLN A 150 19.22 -2.06 -11.21
N PRO A 151 18.67 -2.86 -12.15
CA PRO A 151 17.66 -2.36 -13.09
C PRO A 151 16.46 -1.68 -12.43
N ILE A 152 15.91 -2.26 -11.35
CA ILE A 152 14.78 -1.65 -10.63
C ILE A 152 15.19 -0.35 -9.96
N ALA A 153 16.35 -0.30 -9.31
CA ALA A 153 16.85 0.92 -8.69
C ALA A 153 17.02 2.04 -9.72
N GLY A 154 17.53 1.72 -10.92
CA GLY A 154 17.62 2.67 -12.03
C GLY A 154 16.25 3.16 -12.50
N LEU A 155 15.25 2.28 -12.57
CA LEU A 155 13.86 2.67 -12.89
C LEU A 155 13.26 3.57 -11.82
N MET A 156 13.46 3.26 -10.54
CA MET A 156 12.98 4.10 -9.43
C MET A 156 13.65 5.47 -9.45
N SER A 157 14.97 5.52 -9.62
CA SER A 157 15.69 6.80 -9.75
C SER A 157 15.22 7.61 -10.95
N SER A 158 14.95 6.96 -12.09
CA SER A 158 14.41 7.65 -13.27
C SER A 158 13.02 8.22 -13.01
N LEU A 159 12.17 7.47 -12.30
CA LEU A 159 10.83 7.91 -11.88
C LEU A 159 10.92 9.11 -10.94
N GLU A 160 11.84 9.08 -9.98
CA GLU A 160 12.08 10.19 -9.04
C GLU A 160 12.58 11.46 -9.73
N VAL A 161 13.52 11.32 -10.68
CA VAL A 161 13.99 12.45 -11.50
C VAL A 161 12.85 13.03 -12.32
N TRP A 162 12.01 12.17 -12.93
CA TRP A 162 10.87 12.63 -13.70
C TRP A 162 9.86 13.39 -12.84
N LEU A 163 9.49 12.85 -11.67
CA LEU A 163 8.56 13.48 -10.73
C LEU A 163 9.13 14.77 -10.14
N SER A 164 10.41 14.80 -9.82
CA SER A 164 11.10 16.00 -9.31
C SER A 164 11.21 17.10 -10.36
N GLY A 165 11.30 16.73 -11.64
CA GLY A 165 11.29 17.65 -12.78
C GLY A 165 9.92 18.27 -13.07
N MET A 166 8.84 17.77 -12.47
CA MET A 166 7.50 18.35 -12.62
C MET A 166 7.44 19.72 -11.93
N GLN A 167 7.09 20.76 -12.68
CA GLN A 167 6.90 22.12 -12.16
C GLN A 167 5.47 22.62 -12.41
N GLY A 168 5.00 23.49 -11.51
CA GLY A 168 3.74 24.23 -11.64
C GLY A 168 2.53 23.34 -11.92
N ALA A 169 1.88 23.57 -13.07
CA ALA A 169 0.64 22.91 -13.46
C ALA A 169 0.73 21.37 -13.51
N SER A 170 1.90 20.82 -13.81
CA SER A 170 2.06 19.37 -13.93
C SER A 170 1.91 18.63 -12.59
N LYS A 171 2.48 19.17 -11.49
CA LYS A 171 2.28 18.63 -10.13
C LYS A 171 0.83 18.76 -9.67
N VAL A 172 0.16 19.85 -10.03
CA VAL A 172 -1.28 20.04 -9.73
C VAL A 172 -2.13 19.01 -10.45
N VAL A 173 -1.89 18.77 -11.74
CA VAL A 173 -2.61 17.76 -12.52
C VAL A 173 -2.39 16.36 -11.94
N LEU A 174 -1.16 16.01 -11.55
CA LEU A 174 -0.90 14.73 -10.90
C LEU A 174 -1.65 14.60 -9.58
N GLY A 175 -1.64 15.64 -8.74
CA GLY A 175 -2.42 15.69 -7.50
C GLY A 175 -3.92 15.47 -7.74
N LEU A 176 -4.50 16.16 -8.73
CA LEU A 176 -5.91 15.99 -9.11
C LEU A 176 -6.23 14.56 -9.57
N ILE A 177 -5.36 13.95 -10.38
CA ILE A 177 -5.53 12.57 -10.82
C ILE A 177 -5.51 11.63 -9.61
N LEU A 178 -4.54 11.79 -8.72
CA LEU A 178 -4.42 10.96 -7.51
C LEU A 178 -5.62 11.14 -6.59
N GLY A 179 -6.09 12.38 -6.37
CA GLY A 179 -7.28 12.65 -5.55
C GLY A 179 -8.54 12.04 -6.13
N CYS A 180 -8.76 12.20 -7.44
CA CYS A 180 -9.84 11.55 -8.16
C CYS A 180 -9.77 10.02 -8.03
N MET A 181 -8.59 9.41 -8.16
CA MET A 181 -8.42 7.96 -8.02
C MET A 181 -8.77 7.46 -6.62
N ILE A 182 -8.39 8.20 -5.58
CA ILE A 182 -8.71 7.87 -4.19
C ILE A 182 -10.23 7.97 -3.94
N ALA A 183 -10.86 9.04 -4.43
CA ALA A 183 -12.29 9.28 -4.20
C ALA A 183 -13.20 8.38 -5.05
N PHE A 184 -12.74 7.91 -6.23
CA PHE A 184 -13.57 7.23 -7.23
C PHE A 184 -14.30 5.98 -6.70
N ASP A 185 -13.60 5.10 -5.99
CA ASP A 185 -14.14 3.83 -5.51
C ASP A 185 -13.99 3.58 -3.99
N MET A 186 -13.63 4.63 -3.23
CA MET A 186 -13.72 4.70 -1.76
C MET A 186 -13.14 3.48 -1.03
N GLY A 187 -11.91 3.09 -1.36
CA GLY A 187 -11.22 1.91 -0.82
C GLY A 187 -11.20 0.72 -1.79
N GLY A 188 -11.77 0.87 -2.98
CA GLY A 188 -11.71 -0.10 -4.05
C GLY A 188 -10.34 -0.18 -4.75
N PRO A 189 -10.25 -0.93 -5.87
CA PRO A 189 -9.01 -1.16 -6.59
C PRO A 189 -8.30 0.10 -7.12
N VAL A 190 -9.04 1.12 -7.56
CA VAL A 190 -8.48 2.37 -8.09
C VAL A 190 -7.85 3.16 -6.96
N ASN A 191 -8.57 3.32 -5.85
CA ASN A 191 -8.05 3.94 -4.63
C ASN A 191 -6.79 3.23 -4.13
N LYS A 192 -6.84 1.90 -3.97
CA LYS A 192 -5.67 1.12 -3.52
C LYS A 192 -4.48 1.23 -4.45
N THR A 193 -4.70 1.45 -5.74
CA THR A 193 -3.63 1.67 -6.71
C THR A 193 -2.96 3.02 -6.51
N ALA A 194 -3.75 4.10 -6.35
CA ALA A 194 -3.21 5.42 -6.04
C ALA A 194 -2.49 5.43 -4.68
N TYR A 195 -3.08 4.81 -3.66
CA TYR A 195 -2.46 4.69 -2.33
C TYR A 195 -1.14 3.92 -2.40
N ALA A 196 -1.10 2.78 -3.09
CA ALA A 196 0.12 2.00 -3.27
C ALA A 196 1.22 2.79 -3.99
N PHE A 197 0.85 3.61 -4.99
CA PHE A 197 1.78 4.53 -5.65
C PHE A 197 2.32 5.59 -4.66
N GLY A 198 1.46 6.23 -3.87
CA GLY A 198 1.87 7.21 -2.86
C GLY A 198 2.82 6.62 -1.81
N VAL A 199 2.48 5.46 -1.26
CA VAL A 199 3.35 4.73 -0.33
C VAL A 199 4.69 4.38 -0.99
N GLY A 200 4.67 4.01 -2.27
CA GLY A 200 5.88 3.69 -2.99
C GLY A 200 6.82 4.85 -3.24
N MET A 201 6.28 6.07 -3.29
CA MET A 201 7.04 7.29 -3.49
C MET A 201 7.29 8.06 -2.20
N VAL A 202 6.70 7.70 -1.06
CA VAL A 202 6.72 8.53 0.16
C VAL A 202 8.14 8.84 0.67
N ALA A 203 9.09 7.94 0.45
CA ALA A 203 10.48 8.13 0.88
C ALA A 203 11.21 9.23 0.11
N THR A 204 10.81 9.50 -1.15
CA THR A 204 11.52 10.41 -2.06
C THR A 204 10.66 11.53 -2.60
N GLN A 205 9.33 11.41 -2.54
CA GLN A 205 8.31 12.40 -2.93
C GLN A 205 7.14 12.38 -1.92
N PRO A 206 7.39 12.75 -0.65
CA PRO A 206 6.37 12.71 0.41
C PRO A 206 5.15 13.60 0.11
N GLU A 207 5.29 14.64 -0.73
CA GLU A 207 4.18 15.49 -1.15
C GLU A 207 3.10 14.74 -1.95
N LEU A 208 3.46 13.68 -2.67
CA LEU A 208 2.49 12.86 -3.41
C LEU A 208 1.59 12.09 -2.43
N MET A 209 2.15 11.64 -1.32
CA MET A 209 1.37 11.01 -0.26
C MET A 209 0.42 12.01 0.40
N ALA A 210 0.82 13.28 0.54
CA ALA A 210 -0.09 14.33 1.03
C ALA A 210 -1.27 14.56 0.06
N ALA A 211 -1.00 14.60 -1.24
CA ALA A 211 -2.02 14.71 -2.29
C ALA A 211 -2.97 13.51 -2.35
N ILE A 212 -2.57 12.37 -1.77
CA ILE A 212 -3.42 11.18 -1.61
C ILE A 212 -4.18 11.21 -0.28
N ALA A 213 -3.51 11.59 0.81
CA ALA A 213 -4.05 11.53 2.16
C ALA A 213 -5.23 12.49 2.38
N VAL A 214 -5.19 13.69 1.77
CA VAL A 214 -6.30 14.64 1.85
C VAL A 214 -7.59 14.07 1.23
N PRO A 215 -7.58 13.59 -0.02
CA PRO A 215 -8.74 12.94 -0.64
C PRO A 215 -9.21 11.66 0.06
N ILE A 216 -8.45 11.09 0.99
CA ILE A 216 -8.95 9.99 1.82
C ILE A 216 -9.99 10.50 2.82
N CYS A 217 -9.73 11.68 3.38
CA CYS A 217 -10.55 12.28 4.43
C CYS A 217 -11.71 13.11 3.86
N THR A 218 -11.52 13.80 2.73
CA THR A 218 -12.51 14.77 2.23
C THR A 218 -13.85 14.16 1.81
N PRO A 219 -13.95 12.99 1.12
CA PRO A 219 -15.24 12.41 0.74
C PRO A 219 -16.17 12.11 1.92
N PRO A 220 -15.76 11.32 2.94
CA PRO A 220 -16.65 11.00 4.05
C PRO A 220 -16.92 12.20 4.98
N ILE A 221 -15.96 13.09 5.19
CA ILE A 221 -16.18 14.33 5.98
C ILE A 221 -17.15 15.26 5.26
N GLY A 222 -16.94 15.50 3.97
CA GLY A 222 -17.78 16.39 3.17
C GLY A 222 -19.23 15.92 3.10
N LEU A 223 -19.45 14.63 2.86
CA LEU A 223 -20.79 14.03 2.89
C LEU A 223 -21.41 14.11 4.28
N GLY A 224 -20.65 13.77 5.32
CA GLY A 224 -21.10 13.91 6.70
C GLY A 224 -21.56 15.32 7.04
N ILE A 225 -20.75 16.33 6.74
CA ILE A 225 -21.10 17.75 6.92
C ILE A 225 -22.34 18.13 6.10
N ALA A 226 -22.46 17.65 4.86
CA ALA A 226 -23.60 17.95 4.01
C ALA A 226 -24.93 17.48 4.63
N THR A 227 -24.93 16.36 5.36
CA THR A 227 -26.12 15.89 6.10
C THR A 227 -26.55 16.84 7.23
N PHE A 228 -25.61 17.54 7.86
CA PHE A 228 -25.92 18.55 8.89
C PHE A 228 -26.37 19.88 8.29
N LEU A 229 -25.77 20.30 7.17
CA LEU A 229 -26.08 21.58 6.52
C LEU A 229 -27.39 21.54 5.74
N SER A 230 -27.79 20.37 5.23
CA SER A 230 -29.00 20.23 4.42
C SER A 230 -29.80 18.97 4.77
N PRO A 231 -30.21 18.79 6.04
CA PRO A 231 -30.80 17.53 6.52
C PRO A 231 -32.01 17.10 5.70
N LYS A 232 -32.85 18.06 5.26
CA LYS A 232 -34.05 17.80 4.45
C LYS A 232 -33.77 17.11 3.10
N LYS A 233 -32.53 17.14 2.59
CA LYS A 233 -32.12 16.49 1.34
C LYS A 233 -31.69 15.04 1.53
N TYR A 234 -31.56 14.57 2.77
CA TYR A 234 -31.07 13.25 3.13
C TYR A 234 -32.11 12.46 3.91
N THR A 235 -32.13 11.15 3.69
CA THR A 235 -32.90 10.16 4.45
C THR A 235 -32.42 10.07 5.90
N VAL A 236 -33.18 9.39 6.75
CA VAL A 236 -32.79 9.20 8.16
C VAL A 236 -31.51 8.34 8.23
N GLU A 237 -31.45 7.32 7.39
CA GLU A 237 -30.32 6.40 7.25
C GLU A 237 -29.05 7.14 6.81
N GLU A 238 -29.15 8.02 5.82
CA GLU A 238 -28.01 8.84 5.36
C GLU A 238 -27.53 9.83 6.42
N ARG A 239 -28.42 10.40 7.24
CA ARG A 239 -28.03 11.30 8.34
C ARG A 239 -27.28 10.55 9.45
N GLU A 240 -27.71 9.33 9.79
CA GLU A 240 -26.98 8.49 10.74
C GLU A 240 -25.64 8.02 10.16
N ALA A 241 -25.62 7.63 8.88
CA ALA A 241 -24.38 7.34 8.16
C ALA A 241 -23.44 8.55 8.13
N GLY A 242 -23.97 9.77 8.03
CA GLY A 242 -23.20 11.02 8.02
C GLY A 242 -22.41 11.26 9.29
N LYS A 243 -22.98 10.94 10.46
CA LYS A 243 -22.24 11.00 11.75
C LYS A 243 -21.06 10.04 11.74
N ALA A 244 -21.28 8.81 11.28
CA ALA A 244 -20.23 7.81 11.17
C ALA A 244 -19.17 8.20 10.13
N ALA A 245 -19.58 8.81 9.02
CA ALA A 245 -18.69 9.26 7.95
C ALA A 245 -17.72 10.34 8.43
N ILE A 246 -18.15 11.31 9.25
CA ILE A 246 -17.21 12.30 9.83
C ILE A 246 -16.12 11.61 10.64
N ILE A 247 -16.49 10.65 11.48
CA ILE A 247 -15.52 9.91 12.31
C ILE A 247 -14.56 9.12 11.43
N MET A 248 -15.10 8.34 10.48
CA MET A 248 -14.30 7.54 9.53
C MET A 248 -13.33 8.42 8.73
N GLY A 249 -13.79 9.55 8.20
CA GLY A 249 -12.96 10.48 7.49
C GLY A 249 -11.87 11.12 8.34
N SER A 250 -12.16 11.42 9.61
CA SER A 250 -11.18 11.99 10.55
C SER A 250 -10.01 11.04 10.85
N ILE A 251 -10.21 9.73 10.66
CA ILE A 251 -9.18 8.71 10.86
C ILE A 251 -8.68 8.11 9.54
N GLY A 252 -9.00 8.73 8.40
CA GLY A 252 -8.49 8.33 7.09
C GLY A 252 -9.15 7.07 6.52
N ILE A 253 -10.46 6.91 6.71
CA ILE A 253 -11.27 5.82 6.11
C ILE A 253 -12.23 6.42 5.09
N THR A 254 -11.90 6.26 3.81
CA THR A 254 -12.72 6.72 2.67
C THR A 254 -14.08 6.05 2.58
N GLU A 255 -14.19 4.82 3.08
CA GLU A 255 -15.32 3.92 2.98
C GLU A 255 -16.58 4.50 3.65
N GLY A 256 -16.43 5.49 4.54
CA GLY A 256 -17.56 6.23 5.12
C GLY A 256 -18.44 6.92 4.07
N ALA A 257 -17.96 7.12 2.85
CA ALA A 257 -18.73 7.66 1.74
C ALA A 257 -19.57 6.62 0.98
N ILE A 258 -19.30 5.31 1.14
CA ILE A 258 -19.97 4.23 0.41
C ILE A 258 -21.50 4.27 0.55
N PRO A 259 -22.09 4.45 1.75
CA PRO A 259 -23.55 4.48 1.89
C PRO A 259 -24.23 5.54 1.00
N PHE A 260 -23.60 6.71 0.86
CA PHE A 260 -24.09 7.80 0.01
C PHE A 260 -23.89 7.49 -1.47
N ALA A 261 -22.71 6.99 -1.84
CA ALA A 261 -22.43 6.63 -3.23
C ALA A 261 -23.30 5.47 -3.72
N ALA A 262 -23.67 4.54 -2.85
CA ALA A 262 -24.62 3.48 -3.15
C ALA A 262 -26.05 4.00 -3.35
N ALA A 263 -26.44 5.05 -2.62
CA ALA A 263 -27.76 5.67 -2.73
C ALA A 263 -27.91 6.53 -4.00
N ASP A 264 -26.90 7.34 -4.33
CA ASP A 264 -26.90 8.19 -5.53
C ASP A 264 -25.50 8.29 -6.17
N PRO A 265 -25.08 7.26 -6.93
CA PRO A 265 -23.72 7.21 -7.48
C PRO A 265 -23.43 8.32 -8.49
N ILE A 266 -24.45 8.74 -9.25
CA ILE A 266 -24.31 9.74 -10.31
C ILE A 266 -24.02 11.12 -9.73
N LYS A 267 -24.59 11.46 -8.57
CA LYS A 267 -24.30 12.74 -7.91
C LYS A 267 -23.10 12.64 -7.00
N VAL A 268 -22.99 11.56 -6.22
CA VAL A 268 -21.99 11.48 -5.15
C VAL A 268 -20.58 11.31 -5.72
N ILE A 269 -20.36 10.36 -6.63
CA ILE A 269 -19.01 10.04 -7.11
C ILE A 269 -18.33 11.25 -7.78
N PRO A 270 -18.97 11.96 -8.74
CA PRO A 270 -18.34 13.15 -9.33
C PRO A 270 -18.09 14.26 -8.30
N THR A 271 -18.98 14.41 -7.31
CA THR A 271 -18.85 15.44 -6.27
C THR A 271 -17.67 15.15 -5.33
N ILE A 272 -17.51 13.90 -4.89
CA ILE A 272 -16.39 13.53 -4.03
C ILE A 272 -15.06 13.50 -4.80
N MET A 273 -15.07 13.21 -6.10
CA MET A 273 -13.88 13.36 -6.95
C MET A 273 -13.49 14.83 -7.16
N ALA A 274 -14.46 15.73 -7.27
CA ALA A 274 -14.19 17.15 -7.38
C ALA A 274 -13.69 17.77 -6.07
N GLY A 275 -14.10 17.21 -4.93
CA GLY A 275 -13.65 17.65 -3.59
C GLY A 275 -12.42 16.91 -3.04
N GLY A 276 -11.98 15.84 -3.72
CA GLY A 276 -10.79 15.05 -3.39
C GLY A 276 -9.56 15.59 -4.07
#